data_AF-A0A4Y2P2K2-F1
#
_entry.id   AF-A0A4Y2P2K2-F1
#
_cell.length_a   1.000
_cell.length_b   1.000
_cell.length_c   1.000
_cell.angle_alpha   90.00
_cell.angle_beta   90.00
_cell.angle_gamma   90.00
#
_symmetry.space_group_name_H-M   'P 1'
#
loop_
_entity.id
_entity.type
_entity.pdbx_description
1 polymer ?
#
loop_
_entity_poly.entity_id
_entity_poly.type
_entity_poly.pdbx_seq_one_letter_code
_entity_poly.pdbx_strand_id
1 'polypeptide(L)' 'MWSWVRGGGYLVKPDSYEFWYGHADRLHDRIRFRRPFPEEVPDEKLVHTGEDGWVYEYLSP' A
#
# COMPACT_ATOMS: atom_id res chain seq x y z
N MET A 1 13.81 -1.28 -45.52
CA MET A 1 12.90 -0.50 -44.66
C MET A 1 13.08 -1.03 -43.25
N TRP A 2 13.76 -0.30 -42.37
CA TRP A 2 14.07 -0.75 -41.00
C TRP A 2 13.13 -0.04 -40.03
N SER A 3 12.23 -0.79 -39.40
CA SER A 3 11.40 -0.29 -38.30
C SER A 3 12.01 -0.73 -36.97
N TRP A 4 12.56 0.23 -36.22
CA TRP A 4 12.91 0.02 -34.83
C TRP A 4 11.72 0.43 -33.98
N VAL A 5 10.89 -0.51 -33.54
CA VAL A 5 10.01 -0.26 -32.39
C VAL A 5 10.86 -0.44 -31.15
N ARG A 6 11.29 0.67 -30.54
CA ARG A 6 11.87 0.65 -29.19
C ARG A 6 10.89 1.31 -28.24
N GLY A 7 10.02 0.51 -27.64
CA GLY A 7 9.13 0.97 -26.57
C GLY A 7 8.38 -0.19 -25.94
N GLY A 8 8.56 -0.35 -24.62
CA GLY A 8 7.78 -1.23 -23.76
C GLY A 8 7.30 -0.47 -22.52
N GLY A 9 6.39 -1.07 -21.75
CA GLY A 9 5.90 -0.52 -20.49
C GLY A 9 6.21 -1.46 -19.32
N TYR A 10 6.14 -0.91 -18.11
CA TYR A 10 6.28 -1.68 -16.87
C TYR A 10 4.97 -1.62 -16.08
N LEU A 11 4.62 -2.72 -15.41
CA LEU A 11 3.54 -2.77 -14.44
C LEU A 11 4.14 -2.70 -13.04
N VAL A 12 3.70 -1.73 -12.24
CA VAL A 12 4.00 -1.70 -10.80
C VAL A 12 2.94 -2.53 -10.09
N LYS A 13 3.37 -3.64 -9.48
CA LYS A 13 2.55 -4.45 -8.57
C LYS A 13 3.02 -4.16 -7.14
N PRO A 14 2.28 -3.39 -6.34
CA PRO A 14 2.74 -3.01 -5.02
C PRO A 14 2.69 -4.18 -4.04
N ASP A 15 3.69 -4.27 -3.18
CA ASP A 15 3.66 -5.08 -1.95
C ASP A 15 3.07 -4.29 -0.77
N SER A 16 3.11 -2.96 -0.87
CA SER A 16 2.47 -2.02 0.05
C SER A 16 2.17 -0.68 -0.63
N TYR A 17 1.24 0.08 -0.05
CA TYR A 17 0.95 1.47 -0.40
C TYR A 17 0.39 2.21 0.82
N GLU A 18 0.53 3.54 0.85
CA GLU A 18 0.07 4.38 1.95
C GLU A 18 -0.85 5.48 1.42
N PHE A 19 -1.98 5.69 2.11
CA PHE A 19 -2.76 6.92 1.99
C PHE A 19 -2.33 7.89 3.09
N TRP A 20 -1.90 9.06 2.67
CA TRP A 20 -1.52 10.15 3.55
C TRP A 20 -2.52 11.29 3.36
N TYR A 21 -3.13 11.75 4.45
CA TYR A 21 -4.05 12.89 4.43
C TYR A 21 -3.64 13.94 5.44
N GLY A 22 -3.40 15.15 4.95
CA GLY A 22 -2.81 16.23 5.73
C GLY A 22 -3.83 17.05 6.50
N HIS A 23 -3.61 17.23 7.81
CA HIS A 23 -4.36 18.15 8.66
C HIS A 23 -3.57 19.42 9.01
N ALA A 24 -4.28 20.50 9.33
CA ALA A 24 -3.69 21.81 9.63
C ALA A 24 -2.92 21.86 10.96
N ASP A 25 -3.30 21.01 11.91
CA ASP A 25 -2.66 20.83 13.22
C ASP A 25 -1.41 19.94 13.18
N ARG A 26 -1.02 19.46 11.99
CA ARG A 26 0.11 18.55 11.71
C ARG A 26 -0.08 17.12 12.22
N LEU A 27 -1.28 16.76 12.66
CA LEU A 27 -1.62 15.38 12.99
C LEU A 27 -2.18 14.69 11.75
N HIS A 28 -1.28 14.30 10.84
CA HIS A 28 -1.63 13.65 9.57
C HIS A 28 -2.20 12.24 9.77
N ASP A 29 -3.26 11.92 9.02
CA ASP A 29 -3.74 10.55 8.93
C ASP A 29 -2.84 9.77 7.97
N ARG A 30 -2.37 8.61 8.42
CA ARG A 30 -1.52 7.73 7.63
C ARG A 30 -2.06 6.31 7.74
N ILE A 31 -2.56 5.78 6.63
CA ILE A 31 -3.08 4.42 6.56
C ILE A 31 -2.22 3.65 5.57
N ARG A 32 -1.51 2.63 6.07
CA ARG A 32 -0.68 1.75 5.23
C ARG A 32 -1.41 0.46 4.96
N PHE A 33 -1.53 0.12 3.67
CA PHE A 33 -1.92 -1.21 3.20
C PHE A 33 -0.66 -2.00 2.84
N ARG A 34 -0.61 -3.27 3.22
CA ARG A 34 0.48 -4.19 2.86
C ARG A 34 -0.03 -5.61 2.70
N ARG A 35 0.75 -6.45 2.02
CA ARG A 35 0.53 -7.90 2.07
C ARG A 35 0.86 -8.42 3.48
N PRO A 36 0.09 -9.40 4.00
CA PRO A 36 0.40 -10.02 5.28
C PRO A 36 1.68 -10.83 5.18
N PHE A 37 2.39 -10.96 6.30
CA PHE A 37 3.49 -11.93 6.39
C PHE A 37 2.93 -13.36 6.37
N PRO A 38 3.73 -14.38 6.00
CA PRO A 38 3.30 -15.77 6.09
C PRO A 38 2.76 -16.09 7.49
N GLU A 39 1.58 -16.68 7.55
CA GLU A 39 0.90 -17.08 8.80
C GLU A 39 0.51 -15.92 9.74
N GLU A 40 0.59 -14.67 9.27
CA GLU A 40 0.07 -13.53 10.02
C GLU A 40 -1.46 -13.64 10.16
N VAL A 41 -1.93 -13.56 11.40
CA VAL A 41 -3.35 -13.43 11.74
C VAL A 41 -3.53 -12.02 12.30
N PRO A 42 -4.20 -11.10 11.56
CA PRO A 42 -4.48 -9.75 12.05
C PRO A 42 -5.17 -9.76 13.42
N ASP A 43 -4.73 -8.88 14.32
CA ASP A 43 -5.28 -8.81 15.68
C ASP A 43 -6.57 -7.99 15.77
N GLU A 44 -6.96 -7.33 14.67
CA GLU A 44 -8.09 -6.43 14.53
C GLU A 44 -8.06 -5.23 15.50
N LYS A 45 -6.88 -4.92 16.04
CA LYS A 45 -6.64 -3.80 16.97
C LYS A 45 -5.66 -2.80 16.40
N LEU A 46 -4.51 -3.28 15.94
CA LEU A 46 -3.47 -2.48 15.29
C LEU A 46 -3.38 -2.82 13.81
N VAL A 47 -3.60 -4.09 13.48
CA VAL A 47 -3.62 -4.59 12.11
C VAL A 47 -5.00 -5.14 11.81
N HIS A 48 -5.59 -4.64 10.73
CA HIS A 48 -6.94 -4.97 10.32
C HIS A 48 -6.94 -5.74 9.00
N THR A 49 -7.90 -6.65 8.84
CA THR A 49 -8.12 -7.35 7.58
C THR A 49 -8.69 -6.38 6.52
N GLY A 50 -8.02 -6.32 5.36
CA GLY A 50 -8.49 -5.60 4.18
C GLY A 50 -9.03 -6.54 3.10
N GLU A 51 -9.53 -5.97 2.01
CA GLU A 51 -10.01 -6.73 0.85
C GLU A 51 -8.86 -7.33 0.04
N ASP A 52 -9.15 -8.33 -0.81
CA ASP A 52 -8.20 -8.92 -1.76
C ASP A 52 -6.84 -9.35 -1.19
N GLY A 53 -6.84 -9.82 0.07
CA GLY A 53 -5.64 -10.29 0.76
C GLY A 53 -4.68 -9.16 1.18
N TRP A 54 -5.20 -7.96 1.40
CA TRP A 54 -4.49 -6.87 2.05
C TRP A 54 -4.75 -6.89 3.56
N VAL A 55 -3.80 -6.34 4.32
CA VAL A 55 -4.02 -5.89 5.70
C VAL A 55 -3.68 -4.41 5.78
N TYR A 56 -4.24 -3.70 6.76
CA TYR A 56 -3.93 -2.28 6.95
C TYR A 56 -3.76 -1.88 8.42
N GLU A 57 -3.01 -0.81 8.63
CA GLU A 57 -2.70 -0.25 9.94
C GLU A 57 -2.61 1.28 9.88
N TYR A 58 -2.94 1.95 10.99
CA TYR A 58 -2.73 3.39 11.16
C TYR A 58 -1.31 3.65 11.65
N LEU A 59 -0.62 4.64 11.04
CA LEU A 59 0.72 5.05 11.42
C LEU A 59 0.69 6.42 12.09
N SER A 60 1.66 6.68 12.98
CA SER A 60 1.84 8.01 13.54
C SER A 60 2.25 9.02 12.46
N PRO A 61 1.77 10.29 12.54
CA PRO A 61 2.19 11.36 11.65
C PRO A 61 3.70 11.58 11.61
#